data_AF-A0A9D8H5P8-F1
#
_entry.id   AF-A0A9D8H5P8-F1
#
_cell.length_a   1.000
_cell.length_b   1.000
_cell.length_c   1.000
_cell.angle_alpha   90.00
_cell.angle_beta   90.00
_cell.angle_gamma   90.00
#
_symmetry.space_group_name_H-M   'P 1'
#
loop_
_entity.id
_entity.type
_entity.pdbx_description
1 polymer ?
#
loop_
_entity_poly.entity_id
_entity_poly.type
_entity_poly.pdbx_seq_one_letter_code
_entity_poly.pdbx_strand_id
1 'polypeptide(L)'
;MLPRRIAIVGGGDWGFNLGMVEVLRRIGLSPVTTAAEELASGRVLLGSGASFLVLEAKSHARRRRHIPVAEVLGYGESTESGGSRTEAYERAIGAALRMARSDPEELSFVHLDSAAGGGIAPEEPAIAALAPEHAGSLHATTSRAAVGYIPCAAAAFDVGVSALALRARLLPPMPPRWARSLRTLRGVVEGARGGVYRKALATCAGFDGATSAIVLGSSLG
;
A
#
# COMPACT_ATOMS: atom_id res chain seq x y z
N MET A 1 -17.02 12.45 27.92
CA MET A 1 -17.24 12.27 26.47
C MET A 1 -17.01 10.80 26.15
N LEU A 2 -18.02 10.05 25.70
CA LEU A 2 -17.82 8.64 25.31
C LEU A 2 -16.81 8.61 24.13
N PRO A 3 -15.74 7.79 24.18
CA PRO A 3 -14.79 7.72 23.07
C PRO A 3 -15.55 7.33 21.80
N ARG A 4 -15.31 8.05 20.70
CA ARG A 4 -15.87 7.70 19.39
C ARG A 4 -15.43 6.27 19.07
N ARG A 5 -16.40 5.36 18.98
CA ARG A 5 -16.15 3.92 18.80
C ARG A 5 -16.02 3.51 17.34
N ILE A 6 -16.46 4.38 16.44
CA ILE A 6 -16.47 4.21 14.99
C ILE A 6 -15.92 5.49 14.35
N ALA A 7 -15.10 5.33 13.31
CA ALA A 7 -14.65 6.40 12.44
C ALA A 7 -14.79 5.96 10.98
N ILE A 8 -15.09 6.91 10.11
CA ILE A 8 -15.02 6.72 8.66
C ILE A 8 -13.78 7.49 8.21
N VAL A 9 -12.86 6.79 7.54
CA VAL A 9 -11.60 7.35 7.04
C VAL A 9 -11.47 7.00 5.56
N GLY A 10 -10.85 7.87 4.77
CA GLY A 10 -10.73 7.65 3.34
C GLY A 10 -10.46 8.93 2.57
N GLY A 11 -10.53 8.82 1.26
CA GLY A 11 -10.32 9.91 0.33
C GLY A 11 -10.95 9.64 -1.02
N GLY A 12 -11.01 10.67 -1.85
CA GLY A 12 -11.56 10.59 -3.20
C GLY A 12 -10.81 11.47 -4.16
N ASP A 13 -10.66 10.99 -5.39
CA ASP A 13 -10.03 11.67 -6.51
C ASP A 13 -10.96 11.75 -7.70
N TRP A 14 -11.15 12.98 -8.16
CA TRP A 14 -11.88 13.30 -9.38
C TRP A 14 -10.96 14.14 -10.27
N GLY A 15 -9.84 13.51 -10.66
CA GLY A 15 -8.70 14.16 -11.31
C GLY A 15 -8.81 14.35 -12.82
N PHE A 16 -9.94 13.99 -13.44
CA PHE A 16 -10.15 14.14 -14.89
C PHE A 16 -10.50 15.59 -15.26
N ASN A 17 -9.54 16.49 -15.12
CA ASN A 17 -9.62 17.82 -15.71
C ASN A 17 -8.30 18.20 -16.42
N LEU A 18 -8.41 19.11 -17.40
CA LEU A 18 -7.27 19.53 -18.21
C LEU A 18 -6.15 20.17 -17.39
N GLY A 19 -6.49 20.84 -16.28
CA GLY A 19 -5.51 21.44 -15.38
C GLY A 19 -4.62 20.39 -14.71
N MET A 20 -5.20 19.30 -14.22
CA MET A 20 -4.46 18.18 -13.61
C MET A 20 -3.55 17.50 -14.64
N VAL A 21 -4.05 17.26 -15.86
CA VAL A 21 -3.24 16.71 -16.95
C VAL A 21 -2.03 17.59 -17.24
N GLU A 22 -2.21 18.90 -17.29
CA GLU A 22 -1.13 19.86 -17.54
C GLU A 22 -0.10 19.89 -16.39
N VAL A 23 -0.56 19.91 -15.13
CA VAL A 23 0.33 19.84 -13.95
C VAL A 23 1.16 18.57 -13.97
N LEU A 24 0.53 17.42 -14.21
CA LEU A 24 1.23 16.13 -14.25
C LEU A 24 2.28 16.08 -15.36
N ARG A 25 1.98 16.61 -16.55
CA ARG A 25 2.98 16.73 -17.63
C ARG A 25 4.17 17.59 -17.22
N ARG A 26 3.94 18.70 -16.51
CA ARG A 26 5.01 19.60 -16.04
C ARG A 26 5.92 18.98 -14.99
N ILE A 27 5.39 18.08 -14.16
CA ILE A 27 6.19 17.35 -13.17
C ILE A 27 6.77 16.02 -13.71
N GLY A 28 6.72 15.80 -15.02
CA GLY A 28 7.30 14.63 -15.67
C GLY A 28 6.42 13.37 -15.66
N LEU A 29 5.21 13.43 -15.09
CA LEU A 29 4.22 12.36 -15.11
C LEU A 29 3.32 12.50 -16.34
N SER A 30 3.81 12.10 -17.51
CA SER A 30 3.02 12.15 -18.75
C SER A 30 1.84 11.17 -18.67
N PRO A 31 0.56 11.61 -18.73
CA PRO A 31 -0.58 10.71 -18.62
C PRO A 31 -0.75 9.81 -19.85
N VAL A 32 -1.26 8.60 -19.68
CA VAL A 32 -1.72 7.70 -20.76
C VAL A 32 -3.20 7.36 -20.62
N THR A 33 -3.76 6.75 -21.65
CA THR A 33 -5.19 6.43 -21.72
C THR A 33 -5.49 4.96 -21.47
N THR A 34 -4.48 4.08 -21.52
CA THR A 34 -4.65 2.64 -21.26
C THR A 34 -3.58 2.08 -20.34
N ALA A 35 -3.93 1.03 -19.60
CA ALA A 35 -2.98 0.28 -18.78
C ALA A 35 -1.85 -0.33 -19.62
N ALA A 36 -2.15 -0.74 -20.86
CA ALA A 36 -1.14 -1.26 -21.79
C ALA A 36 -0.06 -0.21 -22.11
N GLU A 37 -0.45 1.05 -22.33
CA GLU A 37 0.49 2.15 -22.56
C GLU A 37 1.33 2.47 -21.32
N GLU A 38 0.75 2.49 -20.12
CA GLU A 38 1.47 2.73 -18.86
C GLU A 38 2.56 1.67 -18.65
N LEU A 39 2.18 0.42 -18.87
CA LEU A 39 3.10 -0.71 -18.80
C LEU A 39 4.19 -0.62 -19.88
N ALA A 40 3.90 -0.11 -21.08
CA ALA A 40 4.88 0.00 -22.16
C ALA A 40 5.86 1.19 -22.00
N SER A 41 5.44 2.29 -21.38
CA SER A 41 6.10 3.59 -21.56
C SER A 41 6.62 4.27 -20.28
N GLY A 42 6.36 3.71 -19.09
CA GLY A 42 6.74 4.37 -17.82
C GLY A 42 5.94 5.64 -17.51
N ARG A 43 4.94 5.93 -18.34
CA ARG A 43 3.93 6.98 -18.18
C ARG A 43 2.85 6.50 -17.21
N VAL A 44 1.99 7.42 -16.72
CA VAL A 44 1.01 7.12 -15.67
C VAL A 44 -0.41 7.06 -16.24
N LEU A 45 -1.15 5.98 -15.96
CA LEU A 45 -2.58 5.92 -16.22
C LEU A 45 -3.32 6.73 -15.16
N LEU A 46 -4.15 7.69 -15.55
CA LEU A 46 -4.96 8.44 -14.58
C LEU A 46 -6.18 7.64 -14.15
N GLY A 47 -6.38 7.59 -12.84
CA GLY A 47 -7.55 6.98 -12.23
C GLY A 47 -8.47 8.04 -11.64
N SER A 48 -9.70 7.63 -11.35
CA SER A 48 -10.63 8.38 -10.52
C SER A 48 -11.42 7.38 -9.68
N GLY A 49 -11.73 7.77 -8.46
CA GLY A 49 -12.47 6.93 -7.54
C GLY A 49 -12.42 7.47 -6.12
N ALA A 50 -13.15 6.81 -5.23
CA ALA A 50 -13.11 7.09 -3.81
C ALA A 50 -13.06 5.79 -3.03
N SER A 51 -12.35 5.81 -1.91
CA SER A 51 -12.20 4.66 -1.03
C SER A 51 -12.40 5.11 0.41
N PHE A 52 -13.23 4.38 1.14
CA PHE A 52 -13.53 4.66 2.54
C PHE A 52 -13.52 3.37 3.35
N LEU A 53 -12.98 3.46 4.56
CA LEU A 53 -12.91 2.38 5.53
C LEU A 53 -13.68 2.78 6.78
N VAL A 54 -14.40 1.81 7.35
CA VAL A 54 -15.03 1.95 8.66
C VAL A 54 -14.11 1.36 9.69
N LEU A 55 -13.48 2.21 10.49
CA LEU A 55 -12.68 1.79 11.63
C LEU A 55 -13.57 1.69 12.85
N GLU A 56 -13.38 0.62 13.63
CA GLU A 56 -14.14 0.37 14.83
C GLU A 56 -13.21 -0.11 15.95
N ALA A 57 -13.43 0.38 17.17
CA ALA A 57 -12.69 -0.10 18.32
C ALA A 57 -12.93 -1.61 18.52
N LYS A 58 -11.85 -2.39 18.65
CA LYS A 58 -11.92 -3.86 18.82
C LYS A 58 -12.87 -4.30 19.95
N SER A 59 -12.89 -3.57 21.07
CA SER A 59 -13.82 -3.84 22.18
C SER A 59 -15.29 -3.61 21.81
N HIS A 60 -15.57 -2.66 20.91
CA HIS A 60 -16.91 -2.39 20.41
C HIS A 60 -17.37 -3.46 19.43
N ALA A 61 -16.54 -3.82 18.45
CA ALA A 61 -16.81 -4.90 17.51
C ALA A 61 -17.11 -6.22 18.24
N ARG A 62 -16.30 -6.56 19.26
CA ARG A 62 -16.50 -7.76 20.11
C ARG A 62 -17.83 -7.74 20.86
N ARG A 63 -18.23 -6.61 21.46
CA ARG A 63 -19.52 -6.51 22.19
C ARG A 63 -20.72 -6.79 21.29
N ARG A 64 -20.67 -6.39 20.02
CA ARG A 64 -21.72 -6.67 19.04
C ARG A 64 -21.49 -7.95 18.22
N ARG A 65 -20.52 -8.79 18.63
CA ARG A 65 -20.16 -10.07 17.99
C ARG A 65 -19.83 -9.96 16.49
N HIS A 66 -19.19 -8.85 16.11
CA HIS A 66 -18.73 -8.65 14.74
C HIS A 66 -17.28 -9.08 14.57
N ILE A 67 -17.01 -9.83 13.50
CA ILE A 67 -15.65 -10.20 13.09
C ILE A 67 -15.18 -9.15 12.07
N PRO A 68 -14.11 -8.38 12.38
CA PRO A 68 -13.59 -7.39 11.45
C PRO A 68 -13.00 -8.04 10.19
N VAL A 69 -12.86 -7.26 9.12
CA VAL A 69 -12.21 -7.73 7.88
C VAL A 69 -10.72 -8.01 8.14
N ALA A 70 -10.06 -7.06 8.80
CA ALA A 70 -8.69 -7.13 9.28
C ALA A 70 -8.56 -6.23 10.52
N GLU A 71 -7.47 -6.38 11.26
CA GLU A 71 -7.13 -5.52 12.39
C GLU A 71 -6.00 -4.55 11.99
N VAL A 72 -6.13 -3.27 12.33
CA VAL A 72 -5.01 -2.31 12.25
C VAL A 72 -4.14 -2.52 13.49
N LEU A 73 -2.93 -3.03 13.30
CA LEU A 73 -2.00 -3.37 14.38
C LEU A 73 -1.04 -2.23 14.69
N GLY A 74 -0.60 -1.50 13.67
CA GLY A 74 0.35 -0.40 13.83
C GLY A 74 0.30 0.59 12.67
N TYR A 75 0.71 1.81 12.97
CA TYR A 75 0.84 2.92 12.05
C TYR A 75 2.19 3.60 12.28
N GLY A 76 2.82 4.04 11.20
CA GLY A 76 4.03 4.83 11.25
C GLY A 76 4.04 5.84 10.12
N GLU A 77 4.65 6.99 10.40
CA GLU A 77 4.76 8.09 9.47
C GLU A 77 6.16 8.70 9.59
N SER A 78 6.68 9.16 8.47
CA SER A 78 7.92 9.91 8.39
C SER A 78 7.87 10.88 7.23
N THR A 79 8.89 11.72 7.13
CA THR A 79 9.07 12.63 6.00
C THR A 79 10.49 12.49 5.47
N GLU A 80 10.72 12.93 4.24
CA GLU A 80 12.05 13.03 3.63
C GLU A 80 12.95 14.08 4.32
N SER A 81 12.46 14.79 5.35
CA SER A 81 13.25 15.74 6.12
C SER A 81 14.43 15.04 6.81
N GLY A 82 15.63 15.30 6.32
CA GLY A 82 16.87 14.74 6.85
C GLY A 82 17.28 13.40 6.22
N GLY A 83 16.76 13.06 5.03
CA GLY A 83 17.16 11.83 4.36
C GLY A 83 16.56 11.60 2.97
N SER A 84 16.82 10.41 2.43
CA SER A 84 16.18 9.95 1.19
C SER A 84 14.76 9.43 1.43
N ARG A 85 13.98 9.27 0.36
CA ARG A 85 12.67 8.61 0.40
C ARG A 85 12.74 7.18 0.95
N THR A 86 13.80 6.45 0.64
CA THR A 86 14.04 5.11 1.22
C THR A 86 14.16 5.19 2.74
N GLU A 87 14.92 6.14 3.27
CA GLU A 87 15.08 6.31 4.73
C GLU A 87 13.77 6.77 5.39
N ALA A 88 12.95 7.57 4.70
CA ALA A 88 11.61 7.92 5.18
C ALA A 88 10.70 6.67 5.27
N TYR A 89 10.75 5.78 4.27
CA TYR A 89 10.07 4.49 4.32
C TYR A 89 10.59 3.61 5.47
N GLU A 90 11.91 3.50 5.64
CA GLU A 90 12.51 2.71 6.72
C GLU A 90 12.03 3.19 8.10
N ARG A 91 12.02 4.50 8.33
CA ARG A 91 11.50 5.09 9.58
C ARG A 91 10.01 4.84 9.77
N ALA A 92 9.20 5.04 8.73
CA ALA A 92 7.76 4.85 8.80
C ALA A 92 7.40 3.38 9.06
N ILE A 93 8.00 2.45 8.31
CA ILE A 93 7.79 1.00 8.45
C ILE A 93 8.26 0.53 9.83
N GLY A 94 9.45 0.94 10.27
CA GLY A 94 9.97 0.62 11.59
C GLY A 94 9.08 1.14 12.72
N ALA A 95 8.48 2.32 12.56
CA ALA A 95 7.51 2.84 13.52
C ALA A 95 6.20 2.03 13.54
N ALA A 96 5.68 1.64 12.37
CA ALA A 96 4.48 0.83 12.26
C ALA A 96 4.67 -0.56 12.89
N LEU A 97 5.80 -1.22 12.61
CA LEU A 97 6.16 -2.53 13.20
C LEU A 97 6.31 -2.46 14.72
N ARG A 98 6.97 -1.41 15.23
CA ARG A 98 7.11 -1.18 16.68
C ARG A 98 5.76 -0.95 17.36
N MET A 99 4.88 -0.16 16.76
CA MET A 99 3.51 0.04 17.25
C MET A 99 2.72 -1.27 17.24
N ALA A 100 2.89 -2.07 16.19
CA ALA A 100 2.28 -3.40 16.04
C ALA A 100 2.91 -4.47 16.94
N ARG A 101 4.02 -4.17 17.63
CA ARG A 101 4.83 -5.15 18.38
C ARG A 101 5.09 -6.42 17.56
N SER A 102 5.48 -6.21 16.31
CA SER A 102 5.64 -7.28 15.32
C SER A 102 7.04 -7.22 14.76
N ASP A 103 7.64 -8.40 14.60
CA ASP A 103 8.92 -8.52 13.94
C ASP A 103 8.72 -8.45 12.41
N PRO A 104 9.67 -7.88 11.65
CA PRO A 104 9.61 -7.81 10.19
C PRO A 104 9.37 -9.19 9.52
N GLU A 105 9.90 -10.25 10.10
CA GLU A 105 9.80 -11.65 9.66
C GLU A 105 8.37 -12.20 9.77
N GLU A 106 7.51 -11.59 10.58
CA GLU A 106 6.11 -11.99 10.71
C GLU A 106 5.23 -11.47 9.57
N LEU A 107 5.74 -10.55 8.72
CA LEU A 107 5.02 -10.05 7.57
C LEU A 107 4.83 -11.17 6.54
N SER A 108 3.61 -11.34 6.05
CA SER A 108 3.30 -12.35 5.04
C SER A 108 3.36 -11.79 3.61
N PHE A 109 3.04 -10.50 3.45
CA PHE A 109 3.19 -9.78 2.20
C PHE A 109 3.28 -8.27 2.43
N VAL A 110 3.71 -7.56 1.40
CA VAL A 110 3.72 -6.10 1.33
C VAL A 110 2.90 -5.61 0.14
N HIS A 111 2.16 -4.54 0.36
CA HIS A 111 1.40 -3.84 -0.65
C HIS A 111 2.10 -2.52 -0.92
N LEU A 112 2.71 -2.45 -2.11
CA LEU A 112 3.57 -1.36 -2.52
C LEU A 112 2.76 -0.21 -3.15
N ASP A 113 3.16 1.01 -2.83
CA ASP A 113 2.61 2.27 -3.39
C ASP A 113 3.26 2.59 -4.76
N SER A 114 4.59 2.46 -4.81
CA SER A 114 5.37 2.89 -5.96
C SER A 114 5.32 1.89 -7.12
N ALA A 115 4.87 2.38 -8.28
CA ALA A 115 5.38 1.95 -9.58
C ALA A 115 5.34 3.06 -10.65
N ALA A 116 5.49 4.33 -10.26
CA ALA A 116 5.68 5.39 -11.24
C ALA A 116 7.04 5.23 -11.94
N GLY A 117 7.06 5.21 -13.27
CA GLY A 117 8.29 5.26 -14.09
C GLY A 117 8.98 3.91 -14.39
N GLY A 118 8.67 2.83 -13.67
CA GLY A 118 9.36 1.54 -13.84
C GLY A 118 10.79 1.50 -13.28
N GLY A 119 11.12 2.42 -12.36
CA GLY A 119 12.32 2.35 -11.52
C GLY A 119 12.13 1.44 -10.30
N ILE A 120 13.21 1.23 -9.54
CA ILE A 120 13.18 0.49 -8.28
C ILE A 120 12.29 1.24 -7.29
N ALA A 121 11.33 0.54 -6.68
CA ALA A 121 10.50 1.12 -5.64
C ALA A 121 11.37 1.50 -4.43
N PRO A 122 11.34 2.74 -3.93
CA PRO A 122 12.11 3.16 -2.76
C PRO A 122 11.72 2.38 -1.48
N GLU A 123 10.54 1.76 -1.48
CA GLU A 123 10.05 0.87 -0.43
C GLU A 123 10.85 -0.42 -0.31
N GLU A 124 11.28 -0.99 -1.44
CA GLU A 124 11.97 -2.28 -1.46
C GLU A 124 13.29 -2.28 -0.67
N PRO A 125 14.23 -1.35 -0.89
CA PRO A 125 15.46 -1.32 -0.10
C PRO A 125 15.19 -1.04 1.38
N ALA A 126 14.17 -0.26 1.73
CA ALA A 126 13.78 -0.04 3.13
C ALA A 126 13.25 -1.33 3.78
N ILE A 127 12.40 -2.08 3.08
CA ILE A 127 11.89 -3.38 3.55
C ILE A 127 13.03 -4.38 3.66
N ALA A 128 13.93 -4.42 2.67
CA ALA A 128 15.09 -5.32 2.69
C ALA A 128 16.07 -5.01 3.82
N ALA A 129 16.26 -3.72 4.17
CA ALA A 129 17.08 -3.32 5.30
C ALA A 129 16.47 -3.76 6.65
N LEU A 130 15.14 -3.66 6.78
CA LEU A 130 14.43 -4.05 8.00
C LEU A 130 14.24 -5.56 8.15
N ALA A 131 14.15 -6.31 7.04
CA ALA A 131 13.85 -7.74 7.03
C ALA A 131 14.86 -8.53 6.15
N PRO A 132 16.18 -8.45 6.41
CA PRO A 132 17.21 -8.91 5.49
C PRO A 132 17.12 -10.41 5.16
N GLU A 133 16.77 -11.24 6.14
CA GLU A 133 16.65 -12.70 5.94
C GLU A 133 15.31 -13.10 5.30
N HIS A 134 14.27 -12.27 5.47
CA HIS A 134 12.91 -12.57 5.06
C HIS A 134 12.51 -11.96 3.71
N ALA A 135 13.14 -10.84 3.33
CA ALA A 135 12.75 -10.03 2.16
C ALA A 135 12.71 -10.85 0.86
N GLY A 136 13.64 -11.80 0.65
CA GLY A 136 13.65 -12.68 -0.53
C GLY A 136 12.44 -13.61 -0.64
N SER A 137 11.74 -13.87 0.47
CA SER A 137 10.56 -14.73 0.50
C SER A 137 9.25 -13.94 0.59
N LEU A 138 9.33 -12.65 0.90
CA LEU A 138 8.19 -11.78 1.14
C LEU A 138 7.47 -11.45 -0.17
N HIS A 139 6.17 -11.73 -0.20
CA HIS A 139 5.36 -11.45 -1.37
C HIS A 139 5.08 -9.96 -1.51
N ALA A 140 5.19 -9.43 -2.73
CA ALA A 140 4.86 -8.05 -3.07
C ALA A 140 3.69 -7.99 -4.05
N THR A 141 2.78 -7.04 -3.82
CA THR A 141 1.69 -6.71 -4.74
C THR A 141 1.47 -5.19 -4.79
N THR A 142 0.66 -4.74 -5.74
CA THR A 142 0.18 -3.36 -5.82
C THR A 142 -1.13 -3.32 -6.61
N SER A 143 -2.03 -2.43 -6.23
CA SER A 143 -3.36 -2.31 -6.84
C SER A 143 -3.42 -1.28 -7.96
N ARG A 144 -2.37 -0.46 -8.10
CA ARG A 144 -2.34 0.73 -8.96
C ARG A 144 -2.67 0.43 -10.42
N ALA A 145 -2.22 -0.70 -10.95
CA ALA A 145 -2.50 -1.09 -12.34
C ALA A 145 -3.98 -1.36 -12.63
N ALA A 146 -4.76 -1.69 -11.60
CA ALA A 146 -6.18 -1.97 -11.75
C ALA A 146 -7.04 -0.70 -11.76
N VAL A 147 -6.60 0.35 -11.05
CA VAL A 147 -7.40 1.56 -10.81
C VAL A 147 -6.78 2.84 -11.36
N GLY A 148 -5.57 2.77 -11.91
CA GLY A 148 -4.79 3.94 -12.30
C GLY A 148 -4.30 4.73 -11.10
N TYR A 149 -3.84 5.96 -11.37
CA TYR A 149 -3.35 6.86 -10.34
C TYR A 149 -4.48 7.63 -9.66
N ILE A 150 -4.75 7.28 -8.40
CA ILE A 150 -5.77 7.87 -7.52
C ILE A 150 -5.12 8.39 -6.22
N PRO A 151 -4.35 9.49 -6.24
CA PRO A 151 -3.46 9.89 -5.13
C PRO A 151 -4.12 10.05 -3.76
N CYS A 152 -5.27 10.73 -3.65
CA CYS A 152 -5.98 10.93 -2.39
C CYS A 152 -6.79 9.70 -1.95
N ALA A 153 -7.18 8.80 -2.86
CA ALA A 153 -7.90 7.57 -2.55
C ALA A 153 -6.99 6.33 -2.43
N ALA A 154 -5.72 6.40 -2.85
CA ALA A 154 -4.82 5.26 -2.95
C ALA A 154 -4.60 4.57 -1.61
N ALA A 155 -4.19 5.32 -0.57
CA ALA A 155 -3.85 4.73 0.72
C ALA A 155 -5.00 3.91 1.33
N ALA A 156 -6.22 4.45 1.35
CA ALA A 156 -7.38 3.74 1.88
C ALA A 156 -7.81 2.57 0.97
N PHE A 157 -7.60 2.68 -0.34
CA PHE A 157 -7.86 1.60 -1.29
C PHE A 157 -6.89 0.43 -1.08
N ASP A 158 -5.59 0.71 -0.97
CA ASP A 158 -4.54 -0.28 -0.77
C ASP A 158 -4.66 -1.01 0.57
N VAL A 159 -4.98 -0.28 1.64
CA VAL A 159 -5.33 -0.87 2.94
C VAL A 159 -6.56 -1.76 2.83
N GLY A 160 -7.59 -1.33 2.10
CA GLY A 160 -8.80 -2.12 1.86
C GLY A 160 -8.51 -3.42 1.09
N VAL A 161 -7.73 -3.33 0.01
CA VAL A 161 -7.29 -4.49 -0.79
C VAL A 161 -6.45 -5.45 0.06
N SER A 162 -5.51 -4.93 0.86
CA SER A 162 -4.69 -5.73 1.77
C SER A 162 -5.54 -6.45 2.83
N ALA A 163 -6.52 -5.77 3.41
CA ALA A 163 -7.46 -6.35 4.36
C ALA A 163 -8.29 -7.48 3.73
N LEU A 164 -8.76 -7.27 2.50
CA LEU A 164 -9.48 -8.29 1.74
C LEU A 164 -8.58 -9.46 1.36
N ALA A 165 -7.31 -9.23 1.01
CA ALA A 165 -6.35 -10.28 0.71
C ALA A 165 -6.07 -11.18 1.91
N LEU A 166 -5.91 -10.59 3.11
CA LEU A 166 -5.81 -11.32 4.37
C LEU A 166 -7.06 -12.19 4.62
N ARG A 167 -8.26 -11.60 4.49
CA ARG A 167 -9.52 -12.29 4.73
C ARG A 167 -9.81 -13.40 3.73
N ALA A 168 -9.56 -13.14 2.45
CA ALA A 168 -9.81 -14.07 1.35
C ALA A 168 -8.70 -15.12 1.20
N ARG A 169 -7.58 -14.96 1.91
CA ARG A 169 -6.37 -15.81 1.76
C ARG A 169 -5.89 -15.85 0.30
N LEU A 170 -6.00 -14.71 -0.36
CA LEU A 170 -5.80 -14.56 -1.79
C LEU A 170 -5.14 -13.22 -2.09
N LEU A 171 -3.88 -13.25 -2.51
CA LEU A 171 -3.08 -12.07 -2.81
C LEU A 171 -3.22 -11.70 -4.30
N PRO A 172 -3.66 -10.48 -4.66
CA PRO A 172 -3.85 -10.10 -6.05
C PRO A 172 -2.52 -10.01 -6.81
N PRO A 173 -2.54 -10.20 -8.14
CA PRO A 173 -1.35 -10.03 -8.97
C PRO A 173 -0.99 -8.55 -9.14
N MET A 174 0.28 -8.30 -9.42
CA MET A 174 0.81 -7.06 -9.94
C MET A 174 1.31 -7.24 -11.38
N PRO A 175 1.43 -6.16 -12.17
CA PRO A 175 1.94 -6.27 -13.53
C PRO A 175 3.34 -6.87 -13.61
N PRO A 176 3.60 -7.77 -14.59
CA PRO A 176 4.91 -8.41 -14.75
C PRO A 176 6.09 -7.44 -14.96
N ARG A 177 5.86 -6.23 -15.52
CA ARG A 177 6.93 -5.23 -15.67
C ARG A 177 7.37 -4.68 -14.32
N TRP A 178 6.44 -4.40 -13.42
CA TRP A 178 6.75 -3.87 -12.10
C TRP A 178 7.33 -4.94 -11.19
N ALA A 179 6.86 -6.19 -11.30
CA ALA A 179 7.51 -7.29 -10.61
C ALA A 179 8.98 -7.48 -11.05
N ARG A 180 9.29 -7.26 -12.33
CA ARG A 180 10.66 -7.31 -12.86
C ARG A 180 11.57 -6.16 -12.40
N SER A 181 11.01 -5.04 -11.91
CA SER A 181 11.82 -3.95 -11.33
C SER A 181 12.19 -4.19 -9.87
N LEU A 182 11.57 -5.18 -9.21
CA LEU A 182 11.95 -5.62 -7.88
C LEU A 182 13.28 -6.39 -7.93
N ARG A 183 14.14 -6.14 -6.95
CA ARG A 183 15.46 -6.76 -6.81
C ARG A 183 15.52 -7.84 -5.74
N THR A 184 14.70 -7.72 -4.71
CA THR A 184 14.72 -8.56 -3.52
C THR A 184 13.35 -9.19 -3.26
N LEU A 185 12.28 -8.39 -3.33
CA LEU A 185 10.93 -8.84 -3.00
C LEU A 185 10.35 -9.75 -4.10
N ARG A 186 9.45 -10.67 -3.71
CA ARG A 186 8.81 -11.58 -4.65
C ARG A 186 7.47 -11.03 -5.14
N GLY A 187 7.48 -10.35 -6.29
CA GLY A 187 6.26 -9.89 -6.96
C GLY A 187 5.32 -11.04 -7.36
N VAL A 188 4.01 -10.88 -7.11
CA VAL A 188 2.97 -11.84 -7.53
C VAL A 188 2.53 -11.54 -8.96
N VAL A 189 2.81 -12.42 -9.93
CA VAL A 189 2.54 -12.15 -11.36
C VAL A 189 1.59 -13.15 -12.03
N GLU A 190 1.48 -14.38 -11.54
CA GLU A 190 0.67 -15.45 -12.14
C GLU A 190 -0.73 -15.49 -11.54
N GLY A 191 -1.52 -14.45 -11.81
CA GLY A 191 -2.86 -14.33 -11.25
C GLY A 191 -2.87 -14.21 -9.72
N ALA A 192 -4.03 -14.42 -9.13
CA ALA A 192 -4.17 -14.30 -7.68
C ALA A 192 -3.56 -15.52 -6.97
N ARG A 193 -2.72 -15.27 -5.97
CA ARG A 193 -1.98 -16.31 -5.25
C ARG A 193 -2.71 -16.69 -3.97
N GLY A 194 -3.14 -17.95 -3.87
CA GLY A 194 -3.70 -18.50 -2.64
C GLY A 194 -2.62 -18.73 -1.58
N GLY A 195 -2.95 -18.48 -0.31
CA GLY A 195 -2.02 -18.70 0.80
C GLY A 195 -2.58 -18.27 2.16
N VAL A 196 -1.95 -18.74 3.23
CA VAL A 196 -2.27 -18.25 4.58
C VAL A 196 -1.43 -17.02 4.86
N TYR A 197 -2.07 -15.85 4.83
CA TYR A 197 -1.45 -14.56 5.11
C TYR A 197 -1.93 -14.06 6.49
N ARG A 198 -0.99 -13.78 7.39
CA ARG A 198 -1.30 -13.36 8.77
C ARG A 198 -1.10 -11.87 9.01
N LYS A 199 -0.04 -11.29 8.46
CA LYS A 199 0.23 -9.86 8.57
C LYS A 199 0.56 -9.27 7.21
N ALA A 200 0.12 -8.05 6.97
CA ALA A 200 0.39 -7.29 5.76
C ALA A 200 0.97 -5.94 6.12
N LEU A 201 1.89 -5.45 5.30
CA LEU A 201 2.38 -4.07 5.35
C LEU A 201 1.84 -3.33 4.13
N ALA A 202 1.13 -2.23 4.34
CA ALA A 202 0.72 -1.31 3.28
C ALA A 202 1.49 0.01 3.41
N THR A 203 2.13 0.45 2.34
CA THR A 203 2.94 1.67 2.26
C THR A 203 2.25 2.72 1.40
N CYS A 204 2.58 4.00 1.62
CA CYS A 204 2.11 5.12 0.79
C CYS A 204 3.06 6.31 0.94
N ALA A 205 3.35 7.02 -0.15
CA ALA A 205 4.05 8.30 -0.13
C ALA A 205 3.30 9.41 -0.87
N GLY A 206 3.31 10.60 -0.27
CA GLY A 206 2.82 11.84 -0.86
C GLY A 206 3.88 12.55 -1.71
N PHE A 207 3.44 13.47 -2.56
CA PHE A 207 4.34 14.37 -3.29
C PHE A 207 5.03 15.40 -2.40
N ASP A 208 4.46 15.66 -1.22
CA ASP A 208 5.00 16.53 -0.18
C ASP A 208 6.19 15.91 0.59
N GLY A 209 6.57 14.68 0.24
CA GLY A 209 7.63 13.93 0.91
C GLY A 209 7.18 13.26 2.20
N ALA A 210 5.88 13.26 2.52
CA ALA A 210 5.33 12.45 3.59
C ALA A 210 5.27 10.98 3.18
N THR A 211 5.58 10.09 4.10
CA THR A 211 5.60 8.65 3.90
C THR A 211 4.91 7.98 5.08
N SER A 212 4.02 7.03 4.81
CA SER A 212 3.27 6.32 5.83
C SER A 212 3.30 4.81 5.60
N ALA A 213 3.12 4.07 6.68
CA ALA A 213 3.07 2.61 6.70
C ALA A 213 2.01 2.14 7.70
N ILE A 214 1.24 1.13 7.31
CA ILE A 214 0.24 0.47 8.15
C ILE A 214 0.52 -1.03 8.18
N VAL A 215 0.54 -1.60 9.39
CA VAL A 215 0.57 -3.05 9.60
C VAL A 215 -0.85 -3.54 9.87
N LEU A 216 -1.31 -4.47 9.05
CA LEU A 216 -2.61 -5.13 9.19
C LEU A 216 -2.43 -6.57 9.68
N GLY A 217 -3.37 -7.05 10.49
CA GLY A 217 -3.45 -8.43 10.95
C GLY A 217 -4.70 -9.13 10.45
N SER A 218 -4.58 -10.41 10.09
CA SER A 218 -5.73 -11.28 9.84
C SER A 218 -6.62 -11.36 11.07
N SER A 219 -7.93 -11.25 10.87
CA SER A 219 -8.94 -11.52 11.89
C SER A 219 -9.36 -13.00 11.95
N LEU A 220 -8.90 -13.80 10.99
CA LEU A 220 -9.03 -15.26 10.98
C LEU A 220 -7.83 -15.84 11.74
N GLY A 221 -8.11 -16.59 12.81
CA GLY A 221 -7.12 -17.36 13.57
C GLY A 221 -6.53 -18.53 12.80
#